data_AF-A0A1W5ZXA7-F1
#
_entry.id   AF-A0A1W5ZXA7-F1
#
_cell.length_a   1.000
_cell.length_b   1.000
_cell.length_c   1.000
_cell.angle_alpha   90.00
_cell.angle_beta   90.00
_cell.angle_gamma   90.00
#
_symmetry.space_group_name_H-M   'P 1'
#
loop_
_entity.id
_entity.type
_entity.pdbx_description
1 polymer ?
#
loop_
_entity_poly.entity_id
_entity_poly.type
_entity_poly.pdbx_seq_one_letter_code
_entity_poly.pdbx_strand_id
1 'polypeptide(L)'
;MSPTIPGWLLIVCYLAFFGTFITAIRMLVKRKLVAYSVVTIVLLPVFGIINVMGAIPRPDQNELQYWVTSFFSLEGWAWISFVIFVYFSFWWYKVLRVQINGRRVQDDCARTGTDENFYCR
;
A
#
# COMPACT_ATOMS: atom_id res chain seq x y z
N MET A 1 14.64 15.81 -24.26
CA MET A 1 13.78 15.67 -23.07
C MET A 1 13.90 14.22 -22.63
N SER A 2 14.60 13.97 -21.51
CA SER A 2 14.76 12.63 -20.94
C SER A 2 13.37 12.01 -20.71
N PRO A 3 13.14 10.71 -20.98
CA PRO A 3 11.80 10.16 -20.91
C PRO A 3 11.37 10.13 -19.44
N THR A 4 10.61 11.15 -19.05
CA THR A 4 9.80 11.18 -17.85
C THR A 4 9.03 9.87 -17.78
N ILE A 5 8.88 9.32 -16.57
CA ILE A 5 8.16 8.07 -16.32
C ILE A 5 6.94 7.95 -17.26
N PRO A 6 6.77 6.81 -17.96
CA PRO A 6 5.67 6.65 -18.89
C PRO A 6 4.35 7.00 -18.20
N GLY A 7 3.53 7.87 -18.80
CA GLY A 7 2.32 8.39 -18.13
C GLY A 7 1.36 7.29 -17.64
N TRP A 8 1.34 6.14 -18.31
CA TRP A 8 0.57 4.98 -17.86
C TRP A 8 1.06 4.40 -16.52
N LEU A 9 2.37 4.44 -16.26
CA LEU A 9 2.94 3.98 -14.99
C LEU A 9 2.52 4.92 -13.85
N LEU A 10 2.48 6.24 -14.10
CA LEU A 10 1.95 7.21 -13.13
C LEU A 10 0.47 6.90 -12.81
N ILE A 11 -0.36 6.66 -13.83
CA ILE A 11 -1.77 6.31 -13.64
C ILE A 11 -1.92 5.06 -12.75
N VAL A 12 -1.12 4.01 -13.01
CA VAL A 12 -1.13 2.78 -12.18
C VAL A 12 -0.70 3.07 -10.74
N CYS A 13 0.36 3.86 -10.54
CA CYS A 13 0.83 4.24 -9.21
C CYS A 13 -0.23 5.05 -8.45
N TYR A 14 -0.90 6.00 -9.10
CA TYR A 14 -2.00 6.76 -8.48
C TYR A 14 -3.18 5.85 -8.13
N LEU A 15 -3.58 4.93 -9.01
CA LEU A 15 -4.64 3.97 -8.71
C LEU A 15 -4.30 3.08 -7.50
N ALA A 16 -3.06 2.60 -7.42
CA ALA A 16 -2.59 1.83 -6.27
C ALA A 16 -2.58 2.66 -4.98
N PHE A 17 -2.20 3.94 -5.06
CA PHE A 17 -2.23 4.88 -3.94
C PHE A 17 -3.65 5.10 -3.42
N PHE A 18 -4.59 5.45 -4.32
CA PHE A 18 -6.00 5.62 -3.96
C PHE A 18 -6.61 4.33 -3.42
N GLY A 19 -6.32 3.17 -4.05
CA GLY A 19 -6.78 1.87 -3.57
C GLY A 19 -6.30 1.56 -2.16
N THR A 20 -5.03 1.83 -1.86
CA THR A 20 -4.43 1.63 -0.53
C THR A 20 -5.06 2.57 0.51
N PHE A 21 -5.31 3.83 0.13
CA PHE A 21 -5.95 4.80 1.01
C PHE A 21 -7.40 4.40 1.35
N ILE A 22 -8.20 4.04 0.35
CA ILE A 22 -9.59 3.60 0.53
C ILE A 22 -9.66 2.33 1.39
N THR A 23 -8.78 1.36 1.14
CA THR A 23 -8.73 0.12 1.94
C THR A 23 -8.29 0.36 3.38
N ALA A 24 -7.35 1.28 3.61
CA ALA A 24 -6.95 1.67 4.95
C ALA A 24 -8.10 2.33 5.73
N ILE A 25 -8.87 3.23 5.10
CA ILE A 25 -10.09 3.81 5.70
C ILE A 25 -11.10 2.71 6.03
N ARG A 26 -11.35 1.78 5.10
CA ARG A 26 -12.28 0.66 5.35
C ARG A 26 -11.87 -0.22 6.52
N MET A 27 -10.58 -0.50 6.67
CA MET A 27 -10.06 -1.27 7.81
C MET A 27 -10.19 -0.51 9.13
N LEU A 28 -9.96 0.81 9.09
CA LEU A 28 -10.17 1.70 10.23
C LEU A 28 -11.63 1.70 10.70
N VAL A 29 -12.58 1.84 9.77
CA VAL A 29 -14.03 1.80 10.06
C VAL A 29 -14.45 0.47 10.67
N LYS A 30 -13.90 -0.65 10.17
CA LYS A 30 -14.17 -1.99 10.71
C LYS A 30 -13.46 -2.27 12.04
N ARG A 31 -12.71 -1.31 12.61
CA ARG A 31 -11.83 -1.46 13.78
C ARG A 31 -10.88 -2.66 13.70
N LYS A 32 -10.60 -3.16 12.50
CA LYS A 32 -9.64 -4.26 12.28
C LYS A 32 -8.31 -3.66 11.85
N LEU A 33 -7.23 -4.05 12.53
CA LEU A 33 -5.88 -3.56 12.20
C LEU A 33 -5.77 -2.02 12.29
N VAL A 34 -6.37 -1.40 13.31
CA VAL A 34 -6.40 0.08 13.49
C VAL A 34 -4.99 0.67 13.54
N ALA A 35 -4.11 0.16 14.41
CA ALA A 35 -2.75 0.67 14.54
C ALA A 35 -1.98 0.59 13.21
N TYR A 36 -2.07 -0.54 12.51
CA TYR A 36 -1.41 -0.73 11.22
C TYR A 36 -2.00 0.17 10.13
N SER A 37 -3.32 0.38 10.10
CA SER A 37 -3.98 1.26 9.12
C SER A 37 -3.65 2.73 9.34
N VAL A 38 -3.53 3.19 10.59
CA VAL A 38 -3.08 4.55 10.92
C VAL A 38 -1.64 4.77 10.45
N VAL A 39 -0.75 3.81 10.74
CA VAL A 39 0.64 3.84 10.26
C VAL A 39 0.68 3.90 8.73
N THR A 40 -0.14 3.11 8.04
CA THR A 40 -0.25 3.12 6.57
C THR A 40 -0.71 4.47 6.03
N ILE A 41 -1.69 5.13 6.66
CA ILE A 41 -2.18 6.46 6.26
C ILE A 41 -1.10 7.53 6.41
N VAL A 42 -0.24 7.43 7.43
CA VAL A 42 0.87 8.37 7.64
C VAL A 42 2.06 8.03 6.74
N LEU A 43 2.37 6.75 6.53
CA LEU A 43 3.48 6.34 5.67
C LEU A 43 3.20 6.62 4.19
N LEU A 44 1.95 6.63 3.74
CA LEU A 44 1.57 6.90 2.33
C LEU A 44 2.10 8.27 1.83
N PRO A 45 1.78 9.41 2.48
CA PRO A 45 2.30 10.70 2.07
C PRO A 45 3.81 10.82 2.32
N VAL A 46 4.34 10.23 3.40
CA VAL A 46 5.79 10.22 3.67
C VAL A 46 6.55 9.51 2.54
N PHE A 47 6.05 8.36 2.07
CA PHE A 47 6.61 7.65 0.93
C PHE A 47 6.55 8.48 -0.35
N GLY A 48 5.42 9.16 -0.60
CA GLY A 48 5.28 10.06 -1.73
C GLY A 48 6.30 11.20 -1.70
N ILE A 49 6.45 11.86 -0.55
CA ILE A 49 7.40 12.97 -0.36
C ILE A 49 8.84 12.48 -0.54
N ILE A 50 9.23 11.35 0.05
CA ILE A 50 10.59 10.81 -0.07
C ILE A 50 10.92 10.48 -1.53
N ASN A 51 9.99 9.85 -2.26
CA ASN A 51 10.23 9.53 -3.67
C ASN A 51 10.26 10.79 -4.55
N VAL A 52 9.40 11.78 -4.30
CA VAL A 52 9.39 13.05 -5.06
C VAL A 52 10.66 13.87 -4.78
N MET A 53 11.12 13.93 -3.53
CA MET A 53 12.37 14.62 -3.16
C MET A 53 13.61 13.86 -3.64
N GLY A 54 13.57 12.53 -3.69
CA GLY A 54 14.63 11.72 -4.29
C GLY A 54 14.67 11.82 -5.82
N ALA A 55 13.52 12.06 -6.45
CA ALA A 55 13.36 12.19 -7.90
C ALA A 55 13.54 13.61 -8.43
N ILE A 56 14.20 14.53 -7.69
CA ILE A 56 14.50 15.89 -8.19
C ILE A 56 15.08 15.76 -9.61
N PRO A 57 14.47 16.40 -10.62
CA PRO A 57 14.70 16.09 -12.02
C PRO A 57 16.16 16.36 -12.38
N ARG A 58 16.92 15.27 -12.53
CA ARG A 58 18.27 15.30 -13.07
C ARG A 58 18.18 15.00 -14.56
N PRO A 59 18.68 15.89 -15.42
CA PRO A 59 18.42 15.83 -16.86
C PRO A 59 18.96 14.58 -17.56
N ASP A 60 19.89 13.84 -16.93
CA ASP A 60 20.65 12.77 -17.57
C ASP A 60 20.21 11.34 -17.25
N GLN A 61 19.27 11.09 -16.30
CA GLN A 61 18.89 9.72 -15.94
C GLN A 61 17.39 9.54 -15.70
N ASN A 62 16.89 8.34 -16.05
CA ASN A 62 15.53 7.91 -15.73
C ASN A 62 15.36 7.76 -14.21
N GLU A 63 14.23 8.22 -13.66
CA GLU A 63 13.93 8.21 -12.22
C GLU A 63 14.01 6.80 -11.60
N LEU A 64 13.53 5.78 -12.31
CA LEU A 64 13.59 4.38 -11.85
C LEU A 64 15.03 3.86 -11.83
N GLN A 65 15.82 4.21 -12.86
CA GLN A 65 17.21 3.79 -12.95
C GLN A 65 18.04 4.46 -11.85
N TYR A 66 17.77 5.74 -11.59
CA TYR A 66 18.36 6.50 -10.48
C TYR A 66 18.02 5.90 -9.12
N TRP A 67 16.77 5.48 -8.91
CA TRP A 67 16.38 4.80 -7.68
C TRP A 67 17.13 3.48 -7.48
N VAL A 68 17.27 2.69 -8.54
CA VAL A 68 18.01 1.41 -8.50
C VAL A 68 19.50 1.65 -8.23
N THR A 69 20.15 2.61 -8.90
CA THR A 69 21.54 2.94 -8.60
C THR A 69 21.71 3.49 -7.19
N SER A 70 20.81 4.35 -6.72
CA SER A 70 20.84 4.89 -5.35
C SER A 70 20.64 3.80 -4.29
N PHE A 71 19.85 2.77 -4.59
CA PHE A 71 19.67 1.59 -3.75
C PHE A 71 20.98 0.80 -3.60
N PHE A 72 21.67 0.54 -4.72
CA PHE A 72 22.97 -0.14 -4.70
C PHE A 72 24.10 0.73 -4.12
N SER A 73 23.99 2.06 -4.24
CA SER A 73 24.90 3.03 -3.63
C SER A 73 24.67 3.23 -2.13
N LEU A 74 23.76 2.46 -1.52
CA LEU A 74 23.42 2.53 -0.09
C LEU A 74 22.92 3.91 0.37
N GLU A 75 22.27 4.66 -0.53
CA GLU A 75 21.73 5.96 -0.15
C GLU A 75 20.56 5.79 0.83
N GLY A 76 20.64 6.48 1.97
CA GLY A 76 19.70 6.29 3.08
C GLY A 76 18.23 6.50 2.69
N TRP A 77 17.93 7.45 1.80
CA TRP A 77 16.56 7.69 1.33
C TRP A 77 16.01 6.54 0.47
N ALA A 78 16.85 5.92 -0.37
CA ALA A 78 16.47 4.76 -1.19
C ALA A 78 16.17 3.56 -0.29
N TRP A 79 16.98 3.33 0.73
CA TRP A 79 16.73 2.29 1.74
C TRP A 79 15.48 2.54 2.57
N ILE A 80 15.23 3.78 3.00
CA ILE A 80 13.99 4.14 3.71
C ILE A 80 12.78 3.86 2.81
N SER A 81 12.84 4.25 1.54
CA SER A 81 11.77 3.97 0.58
C SER A 81 11.53 2.46 0.39
N PHE A 82 12.59 1.65 0.35
CA PHE A 82 12.51 0.20 0.26
C PHE A 82 11.86 -0.42 1.50
N VAL A 83 12.26 0.00 2.71
CA VAL A 83 11.65 -0.47 3.97
C VAL A 83 10.16 -0.14 4.02
N ILE A 84 9.78 1.06 3.59
CA ILE A 84 8.38 1.47 3.50
C ILE A 84 7.62 0.59 2.49
N PHE A 85 8.22 0.27 1.34
CA PHE A 85 7.62 -0.61 0.33
C PHE A 85 7.39 -2.05 0.87
N VAL A 86 8.35 -2.59 1.62
CA VAL A 86 8.22 -3.88 2.30
C VAL A 86 7.10 -3.84 3.34
N TYR A 87 7.01 -2.75 4.11
CA TYR A 87 5.91 -2.55 5.06
C TYR A 87 4.55 -2.55 4.37
N PHE A 88 4.38 -1.84 3.24
CA PHE A 88 3.12 -1.85 2.49
C PHE A 88 2.74 -3.24 2.01
N SER A 89 3.71 -4.02 1.53
CA SER A 89 3.48 -5.40 1.10
C SER A 89 3.02 -6.29 2.26
N PHE A 90 3.65 -6.17 3.44
CA PHE A 90 3.24 -6.87 4.65
C PHE A 90 1.86 -6.44 5.15
N TRP A 91 1.55 -5.14 5.08
CA TRP A 91 0.23 -4.61 5.43
C TRP A 91 -0.86 -5.17 4.51
N TRP A 92 -0.65 -5.16 3.20
CA TRP A 92 -1.57 -5.75 2.22
C TRP A 92 -1.80 -7.24 2.48
N TYR A 93 -0.76 -8.00 2.81
CA TYR A 93 -0.90 -9.40 3.20
C TYR A 93 -1.84 -9.59 4.40
N LYS A 94 -1.72 -8.76 5.45
CA LYS A 94 -2.64 -8.81 6.60
C LYS A 94 -4.07 -8.42 6.22
N VAL A 95 -4.24 -7.37 5.41
CA VAL A 95 -5.55 -6.91 4.92
C VAL A 95 -6.24 -8.03 4.14
N LEU A 96 -5.53 -8.68 3.23
CA LEU A 96 -6.06 -9.80 2.44
C LEU A 96 -6.44 -10.98 3.33
N ARG A 97 -5.60 -11.35 4.31
CA ARG A 97 -5.93 -12.41 5.28
C ARG A 97 -7.20 -12.11 6.07
N VAL A 98 -7.35 -10.88 6.55
CA VAL A 98 -8.57 -10.46 7.28
C VAL A 98 -9.81 -10.47 6.38
N GLN A 99 -9.69 -10.02 5.13
CA GLN A 99 -10.82 -10.04 4.19
C GLN A 99 -11.21 -11.46 3.77
N ILE A 100 -10.24 -12.35 3.54
CA ILE A 100 -10.48 -13.76 3.19
C ILE A 100 -11.15 -14.47 4.36
N ASN A 101 -10.65 -14.30 5.59
CA ASN A 101 -11.27 -14.90 6.77
C ASN A 101 -12.69 -14.37 7.00
N GLY A 102 -12.92 -13.06 6.80
CA GLY A 102 -14.26 -12.48 6.90
C GLY A 102 -15.24 -13.03 5.86
N ARG A 103 -14.79 -13.28 4.62
CA ARG A 103 -15.64 -13.89 3.59
C ARG A 103 -16.01 -15.33 3.91
N ARG A 104 -15.05 -16.16 4.35
CA ARG A 104 -15.33 -17.56 4.71
C ARG A 104 -16.40 -17.67 5.81
N VAL A 105 -16.29 -16.86 6.87
CA VAL A 105 -17.28 -16.85 7.95
C VAL A 105 -18.68 -16.48 7.44
N GLN A 106 -18.77 -15.55 6.49
CA GLN A 106 -20.04 -15.16 5.89
C GLN A 106 -20.60 -16.24 4.96
N ASP A 107 -19.76 -16.92 4.18
CA ASP A 107 -20.15 -18.04 3.32
C ASP A 107 -20.61 -19.26 4.14
N ASP A 108 -19.98 -19.51 5.30
CA ASP A 108 -20.40 -20.54 6.25
C ASP A 108 -21.75 -20.17 6.91
N CYS A 109 -21.94 -18.91 7.35
CA CYS A 109 -23.25 -18.41 7.84
C CYS A 109 -24.34 -18.58 6.73
N ALA A 110 -24.02 -18.39 5.45
CA ALA A 110 -24.96 -18.52 4.34
C ALA A 110 -25.29 -19.98 3.95
N ARG A 111 -24.34 -20.91 4.08
CA ARG A 111 -24.56 -22.34 3.78
C ARG A 111 -25.33 -23.08 4.86
N THR A 112 -25.18 -22.68 6.11
CA THR A 112 -25.67 -23.50 7.23
C THR A 112 -27.17 -23.30 7.49
N GLY A 113 -27.81 -22.25 6.94
CA GLY A 113 -29.27 -22.10 6.92
C GLY A 113 -29.98 -22.19 8.28
N THR A 114 -29.24 -22.11 9.39
CA THR A 114 -29.76 -22.20 10.74
C THR A 114 -29.96 -20.82 11.30
N ASP A 115 -31.18 -20.61 11.79
CA ASP A 115 -31.78 -19.35 12.19
C ASP A 115 -30.86 -18.38 12.95
N GLU A 116 -30.89 -17.17 12.41
CA GLU A 116 -30.79 -15.86 13.03
C GLU A 116 -30.26 -15.73 14.48
N ASN A 117 -29.25 -14.86 14.61
CA ASN A 117 -29.04 -13.89 15.70
C ASN A 117 -27.88 -14.02 16.69
N PHE A 118 -27.09 -15.11 16.79
CA PHE A 118 -26.14 -15.18 17.92
C PHE A 118 -24.63 -15.08 17.62
N TYR A 119 -24.13 -15.42 16.43
CA TYR A 119 -22.67 -15.52 16.21
C TYR A 119 -22.08 -14.66 15.08
N CYS A 120 -22.90 -14.04 14.23
CA CYS A 120 -22.44 -13.29 13.06
C CYS A 120 -22.46 -11.75 13.33
N ARG A 121 -22.03 -11.30 14.53
CA ARG A 121 -21.94 -9.86 14.92
C ARG A 121 -20.50 -9.41 15.14
#